data_AF-A0A3B0A699-F1
#
_entry.id   AF-A0A3B0A699-F1
#
_cell.length_a   1.000
_cell.length_b   1.000
_cell.length_c   1.000
_cell.angle_alpha   90.00
_cell.angle_beta   90.00
_cell.angle_gamma   90.00
#
_symmetry.space_group_name_H-M   'P 1'
#
loop_
_entity.id
_entity.type
_entity.pdbx_description
1 polymer ?
#
loop_
_entity_poly.entity_id
_entity_poly.type
_entity_poly.pdbx_seq_one_letter_code
_entity_poly.pdbx_strand_id
1 'polypeptide(L)'
;MGSFERTRQARREVADGAAVGMSAGWRIGIAVLVVLAVGAAIAIGSWYFRVATSGVKGAGDATRITNDGQNRVNAQEWFAGMYQEIRSTDRRIDEAYAEVSRKPTEINQENYRGLVNRCIDMVGDYNAEAQKVSRGQWRDPSLPAQIDDTDPTTDCRAAHSPDPATTR
;
A
#
# COMPACT_ATOMS: atom_id res chain seq x y z
N MET A 1 -75.00 21.63 49.00
CA MET A 1 -74.99 21.41 47.53
C MET A 1 -73.68 21.83 46.82
N GLY A 2 -72.53 22.03 47.51
CA GLY A 2 -71.29 22.53 46.87
C GLY A 2 -70.07 21.59 46.85
N SER A 3 -70.23 20.30 47.12
CA SER A 3 -69.12 19.31 47.15
C SER A 3 -69.00 18.47 45.88
N PHE A 4 -70.11 18.26 45.14
CA PHE A 4 -70.12 17.52 43.88
C PHE A 4 -69.57 18.30 42.68
N GLU A 5 -69.62 19.64 42.73
CA GLU A 5 -69.07 20.48 41.65
C GLU A 5 -67.54 20.58 41.71
N ARG A 6 -66.97 20.62 42.93
CA ARG A 6 -65.51 20.68 43.12
C ARG A 6 -64.78 19.42 42.64
N THR A 7 -65.40 18.25 42.76
CA THR A 7 -64.80 16.99 42.27
C THR A 7 -64.84 16.85 40.75
N ARG A 8 -65.79 17.51 40.06
CA ARG A 8 -65.81 17.55 38.58
C ARG A 8 -64.78 18.51 38.01
N GLN A 9 -64.50 19.63 38.68
CA GLN A 9 -63.46 20.57 38.26
C GLN A 9 -62.05 19.95 38.36
N ALA A 10 -61.73 19.28 39.48
CA ALA A 10 -60.41 18.64 39.65
C ALA A 10 -60.11 17.54 38.61
N ARG A 11 -61.12 16.77 38.17
CA ARG A 11 -60.90 15.75 37.12
C ARG A 11 -60.68 16.35 35.73
N ARG A 12 -61.24 17.53 35.43
CA ARG A 12 -61.00 18.24 34.17
C ARG A 12 -59.59 18.82 34.13
N GLU A 13 -59.11 19.38 35.23
CA GLU A 13 -57.74 19.93 35.32
C GLU A 13 -56.65 18.85 35.13
N VAL A 14 -56.86 17.64 35.67
CA VAL A 14 -55.93 16.51 35.45
C VAL A 14 -56.00 15.97 34.02
N ALA A 15 -57.19 15.92 33.41
CA ALA A 15 -57.36 15.49 32.02
C ALA A 15 -56.77 16.49 31.01
N ASP A 16 -56.96 17.80 31.25
CA ASP A 16 -56.44 18.87 30.42
C ASP A 16 -54.91 18.96 30.53
N GLY A 17 -54.34 18.75 31.73
CA GLY A 17 -52.89 18.65 31.93
C GLY A 17 -52.25 17.45 31.22
N ALA A 18 -52.93 16.29 31.18
CA ALA A 18 -52.46 15.10 30.48
C ALA A 18 -52.53 15.25 28.94
N ALA A 19 -53.59 15.89 28.43
CA ALA A 19 -53.76 16.12 26.99
C ALA A 19 -52.71 17.10 26.41
N VAL A 20 -52.36 18.16 27.16
CA VAL A 20 -51.34 19.13 26.73
C VAL A 20 -49.93 18.53 26.80
N GLY A 21 -49.62 17.71 27.83
CA GLY A 21 -48.34 17.01 27.96
C GLY A 21 -48.06 16.00 26.84
N MET A 22 -49.08 15.28 26.36
CA MET A 22 -48.94 14.32 25.25
C MET A 22 -48.66 15.01 23.90
N SER A 23 -49.18 16.21 23.67
CA SER A 23 -49.01 16.94 22.40
C SER A 23 -47.60 17.55 22.25
N ALA A 24 -46.99 18.01 23.34
CA ALA A 24 -45.64 18.58 23.34
C ALA A 24 -44.57 17.49 23.20
N GLY A 25 -44.72 16.36 23.91
CA GLY A 25 -43.81 15.23 23.83
C GLY A 25 -43.72 14.62 22.43
N TRP A 26 -44.85 14.50 21.72
CA TRP A 26 -44.89 14.00 20.35
C TRP A 26 -44.15 14.90 19.36
N ARG A 27 -44.32 16.22 19.47
CA ARG A 27 -43.63 17.20 18.60
C ARG A 27 -42.11 17.17 18.82
N ILE A 28 -41.67 17.07 20.07
CA ILE A 28 -40.24 16.93 20.40
C ILE A 28 -39.71 15.59 19.86
N GLY A 29 -40.45 14.50 20.03
CA GLY A 29 -40.08 13.18 19.49
C GLY A 29 -39.90 13.19 17.98
N ILE A 30 -40.83 13.79 17.23
CA ILE A 30 -40.71 13.96 15.78
C ILE A 30 -39.49 14.82 15.43
N ALA A 31 -39.27 15.94 16.12
CA ALA A 31 -38.14 16.82 15.84
C ALA A 31 -36.79 16.08 16.00
N VAL A 32 -36.64 15.27 17.05
CA VAL A 32 -35.44 14.44 17.26
C VAL A 32 -35.26 13.42 16.14
N LEU A 33 -36.33 12.73 15.73
CA LEU A 33 -36.27 11.77 14.63
C LEU A 33 -35.87 12.41 13.30
N VAL A 34 -36.39 13.61 13.01
CA VAL A 34 -36.01 14.36 11.80
C VAL A 34 -34.53 14.71 11.83
N VAL A 35 -34.01 15.19 12.97
CA VAL A 35 -32.57 15.51 13.11
C VAL A 35 -31.71 14.26 12.91
N LEU A 36 -32.09 13.12 13.49
CA LEU A 36 -31.37 11.86 13.31
C LEU A 36 -31.41 11.37 11.85
N ALA A 37 -32.57 11.47 11.19
CA ALA A 37 -32.71 11.08 9.80
C ALA A 37 -31.85 11.95 8.86
N VAL A 38 -31.85 13.28 9.07
CA VAL A 38 -30.99 14.21 8.31
C VAL A 38 -29.52 13.93 8.57
N GLY A 39 -29.12 13.72 9.84
CA GLY A 39 -27.76 13.35 10.20
C GLY A 39 -27.28 12.06 9.53
N ALA A 40 -28.14 11.03 9.52
CA ALA A 40 -27.85 9.77 8.83
C ALA A 40 -27.71 9.97 7.31
N ALA A 41 -28.58 10.76 6.68
CA ALA A 41 -28.50 11.06 5.25
C ALA A 41 -27.20 11.79 4.88
N ILE A 42 -26.76 12.76 5.68
CA ILE A 42 -25.48 13.48 5.46
C ILE A 42 -24.29 12.54 5.62
N ALA A 43 -24.31 11.65 6.61
CA ALA A 43 -23.25 10.68 6.84
C ALA A 43 -23.12 9.70 5.65
N ILE A 44 -24.26 9.15 5.18
CA ILE A 44 -24.31 8.26 4.02
C ILE A 44 -23.83 8.99 2.75
N GLY A 45 -24.32 10.21 2.51
CA GLY A 45 -23.93 11.02 1.36
C GLY A 45 -22.44 11.34 1.34
N SER A 46 -21.86 11.67 2.50
CA SER A 46 -20.43 11.95 2.64
C SER A 46 -19.57 10.70 2.38
N TRP A 47 -20.00 9.54 2.87
CA TRP A 47 -19.33 8.27 2.57
C TRP A 47 -19.39 7.94 1.09
N TYR A 48 -20.56 8.05 0.47
CA TYR A 48 -20.75 7.78 -0.95
C TYR A 48 -19.93 8.73 -1.82
N PHE A 49 -19.89 10.03 -1.49
CA PHE A 49 -19.08 11.00 -2.23
C PHE A 49 -17.57 10.68 -2.14
N ARG A 50 -17.08 10.27 -0.97
CA ARG A 50 -15.67 9.82 -0.82
C ARG A 50 -15.38 8.58 -1.64
N VAL A 51 -16.29 7.61 -1.68
CA VAL A 51 -16.13 6.39 -2.49
C VAL A 51 -16.16 6.74 -3.99
N ALA A 52 -17.14 7.53 -4.44
CA ALA A 52 -17.29 7.92 -5.84
C ALA A 52 -16.10 8.74 -6.35
N THR A 53 -15.53 9.62 -5.51
CA THR A 53 -14.37 10.43 -5.87
C THR A 53 -13.02 9.73 -5.69
N SER A 54 -12.98 8.56 -5.03
CA SER A 54 -11.74 7.84 -4.74
C SER A 54 -10.94 7.46 -6.00
N GLY A 55 -11.61 7.03 -7.07
CA GLY A 55 -10.95 6.68 -8.33
C GLY A 55 -10.30 7.89 -9.01
N VAL A 56 -11.03 9.01 -9.11
CA VAL A 56 -10.51 10.26 -9.72
C VAL A 56 -9.37 10.82 -8.88
N LYS A 57 -9.51 10.80 -7.55
CA LYS A 57 -8.46 11.22 -6.63
C LYS A 57 -7.21 10.34 -6.77
N GLY A 58 -7.38 9.02 -6.79
CA GLY A 58 -6.27 8.07 -6.94
C GLY A 58 -5.52 8.27 -8.26
N ALA A 59 -6.24 8.48 -9.36
CA ALA A 59 -5.62 8.81 -10.65
C ALA A 59 -4.84 10.13 -10.60
N GLY A 60 -5.43 11.18 -10.01
CA GLY A 60 -4.76 12.48 -9.85
C GLY A 60 -3.51 12.41 -8.97
N ASP A 61 -3.57 11.69 -7.85
CA ASP A 61 -2.43 11.47 -6.96
C ASP A 61 -1.33 10.65 -7.67
N ALA A 62 -1.70 9.63 -8.45
CA ALA A 62 -0.74 8.87 -9.26
C ALA A 62 -0.06 9.74 -10.32
N THR A 63 -0.81 10.60 -11.02
CA THR A 63 -0.24 11.57 -11.98
C THR A 63 0.69 12.57 -11.30
N ARG A 64 0.32 13.05 -10.10
CA ARG A 64 1.17 13.97 -9.33
C ARG A 64 2.48 13.30 -8.89
N ILE A 65 2.41 12.10 -8.33
CA ILE A 65 3.58 11.33 -7.91
C ILE A 65 4.48 11.01 -9.12
N THR A 66 3.86 10.63 -10.23
CA THR A 66 4.57 10.32 -11.48
C THR A 66 5.34 11.54 -11.98
N ASN A 67 4.71 12.72 -12.05
CA ASN A 67 5.32 13.92 -12.61
C ASN A 67 6.25 14.68 -11.65
N ASP A 68 6.47 14.17 -10.44
CA ASP A 68 7.38 14.79 -9.48
C ASP A 68 8.85 14.59 -9.91
N GLY A 69 9.56 15.70 -10.13
CA GLY A 69 10.97 15.68 -10.51
C GLY A 69 11.87 15.00 -9.48
N GLN A 70 11.54 15.08 -8.18
CA GLN A 70 12.31 14.39 -7.14
C GLN A 70 12.15 12.88 -7.25
N ASN A 71 10.95 12.39 -7.54
CA ASN A 71 10.71 10.96 -7.73
C ASN A 71 11.48 10.41 -8.93
N ARG A 72 11.59 11.19 -10.00
CA ARG A 72 12.40 10.83 -11.16
C ARG A 72 13.89 10.69 -10.81
N VAL A 73 14.49 11.69 -10.17
CA VAL A 73 15.91 11.64 -9.78
C VAL A 73 16.16 10.49 -8.81
N ASN A 74 15.32 10.33 -7.79
CA ASN A 74 15.43 9.23 -6.82
C ASN A 74 15.31 7.85 -7.50
N ALA A 75 14.44 7.70 -8.51
CA ALA A 75 14.33 6.46 -9.26
C ALA A 75 15.59 6.19 -10.08
N GLN A 76 16.14 7.20 -10.77
CA GLN A 76 17.37 7.08 -11.55
C GLN A 76 18.57 6.70 -10.68
N GLU A 77 18.78 7.39 -9.56
CA GLU A 77 19.85 7.08 -8.61
C GLU A 77 19.72 5.68 -8.03
N TRP A 78 18.49 5.27 -7.68
CA TRP A 78 18.24 3.94 -7.16
C TRP A 78 18.54 2.84 -8.18
N PHE A 79 18.06 2.97 -9.42
CA PHE A 79 18.33 1.96 -10.46
C PHE A 79 19.82 1.89 -10.82
N ALA A 80 20.49 3.05 -10.93
CA ALA A 80 21.92 3.10 -11.19
C ALA A 80 22.73 2.47 -10.05
N GLY A 81 22.39 2.81 -8.79
CA GLY A 81 23.03 2.24 -7.60
C GLY A 81 22.82 0.74 -7.51
N MET A 82 21.57 0.28 -7.64
CA MET A 82 21.23 -1.15 -7.58
C MET A 82 21.94 -1.95 -8.68
N TYR A 83 21.98 -1.44 -9.91
CA TYR A 83 22.69 -2.11 -11.01
C TYR A 83 24.20 -2.25 -10.74
N GLN A 84 24.85 -1.19 -10.23
CA GLN A 84 26.26 -1.28 -9.86
C GLN A 84 26.48 -2.22 -8.66
N GLU A 85 25.55 -2.28 -7.71
CA GLU A 85 25.63 -3.20 -6.57
C GLU A 85 25.53 -4.66 -7.02
N ILE A 86 24.62 -4.99 -7.93
CA ILE A 86 24.50 -6.31 -8.56
C ILE A 86 25.83 -6.69 -9.22
N ARG A 87 26.35 -5.85 -10.12
CA ARG A 87 27.65 -6.11 -10.80
C ARG A 87 28.84 -6.22 -9.84
N SER A 88 28.79 -5.52 -8.71
CA SER A 88 29.84 -5.61 -7.70
C SER A 88 29.76 -6.91 -6.90
N THR A 89 28.53 -7.36 -6.61
CA THR A 89 28.28 -8.62 -5.91
C THR A 89 28.60 -9.81 -6.79
N ASP A 90 28.26 -9.74 -8.07
CA ASP A 90 28.60 -10.74 -9.08
C ASP A 90 30.11 -10.99 -9.15
N ARG A 91 30.92 -9.92 -9.21
CA ARG A 91 32.39 -10.05 -9.11
C ARG A 91 32.89 -10.67 -7.80
N ARG A 92 32.20 -10.42 -6.68
CA ARG A 92 32.54 -11.06 -5.39
C ARG A 92 32.18 -12.55 -5.38
N ILE A 93 31.17 -12.96 -6.14
CA ILE A 93 30.81 -14.37 -6.34
C ILE A 93 31.97 -15.09 -7.05
N ASP A 94 32.56 -14.48 -8.08
CA ASP A 94 33.75 -15.03 -8.75
C ASP A 94 34.93 -15.22 -7.79
N GLU A 95 35.22 -14.21 -6.96
CA GLU A 95 36.29 -14.26 -5.96
C GLU A 95 36.05 -15.36 -4.92
N ALA A 96 34.82 -15.43 -4.39
CA ALA A 96 34.41 -16.45 -3.43
C ALA A 96 34.44 -17.86 -4.03
N TYR A 97 34.06 -18.02 -5.30
CA TYR A 97 34.13 -19.28 -6.02
C TYR A 97 35.58 -19.75 -6.21
N ALA A 98 36.49 -18.83 -6.58
CA ALA A 98 37.92 -19.11 -6.67
C ALA A 98 38.53 -19.48 -5.30
N GLU A 99 38.01 -18.93 -4.21
CA GLU A 99 38.39 -19.33 -2.85
C GLU A 99 37.90 -20.74 -2.49
N VAL A 100 36.62 -21.05 -2.72
CA VAL A 100 36.05 -22.40 -2.53
C VAL A 100 36.82 -23.44 -3.32
N SER A 101 37.17 -23.13 -4.57
CA SER A 101 37.92 -24.01 -5.47
C SER A 101 39.33 -24.31 -4.96
N ARG A 102 39.97 -23.34 -4.28
CA ARG A 102 41.30 -23.51 -3.68
C ARG A 102 41.25 -24.19 -2.32
N LYS A 103 40.22 -23.89 -1.51
CA LYS A 103 40.05 -24.37 -0.13
C LYS A 103 38.55 -24.61 0.15
N PRO A 104 38.06 -25.84 -0.07
CA PRO A 104 36.64 -26.17 0.06
C PRO A 104 36.25 -26.41 1.53
N THR A 105 36.30 -25.36 2.36
CA THR A 105 35.76 -25.40 3.73
C THR A 105 34.26 -25.13 3.71
N GLU A 106 33.54 -25.57 4.75
CA GLU A 106 32.10 -25.30 4.93
C GLU A 106 31.83 -23.79 4.94
N ILE A 107 32.63 -23.02 5.69
CA ILE A 107 32.55 -21.56 5.76
C ILE A 107 32.68 -20.91 4.38
N ASN A 108 33.61 -21.36 3.55
CA ASN A 108 33.80 -20.79 2.21
C ASN A 108 32.59 -21.10 1.31
N GLN A 109 32.04 -22.31 1.40
CA GLN A 109 30.85 -22.69 0.65
C GLN A 109 29.60 -21.91 1.10
N GLU A 110 29.45 -21.69 2.41
CA GLU A 110 28.36 -20.88 2.96
C GLU A 110 28.47 -19.42 2.52
N ASN A 111 29.66 -18.82 2.59
CA ASN A 111 29.90 -17.46 2.12
C ASN A 111 29.58 -17.30 0.63
N TYR A 112 30.03 -18.24 -0.20
CA TYR A 112 29.71 -18.27 -1.62
C TYR A 112 28.19 -18.33 -1.86
N ARG A 113 27.50 -19.28 -1.23
CA ARG A 113 26.03 -19.41 -1.35
C ARG A 113 25.30 -18.16 -0.87
N GLY A 114 25.79 -17.52 0.19
CA GLY A 114 25.24 -16.27 0.72
C GLY A 114 25.32 -15.13 -0.29
N LEU A 115 26.46 -14.99 -0.99
CA LEU A 115 26.63 -13.99 -2.04
C LEU A 115 25.72 -14.27 -3.25
N VAL A 116 25.60 -15.52 -3.67
CA VAL A 116 24.71 -15.93 -4.77
C VAL A 116 23.26 -15.59 -4.43
N ASN A 117 22.77 -15.97 -3.26
CA ASN A 117 21.39 -15.67 -2.83
C ASN A 117 21.14 -14.16 -2.78
N ARG A 118 22.09 -13.38 -2.23
CA ARG A 118 21.99 -11.92 -2.21
C ARG A 118 21.90 -11.33 -3.62
N CYS A 119 22.70 -11.84 -4.56
CA CYS A 119 22.65 -11.37 -5.95
C CYS A 119 21.28 -11.64 -6.57
N ILE A 120 20.74 -12.85 -6.39
CA ILE A 120 19.41 -13.23 -6.86
C ILE A 120 18.32 -12.32 -6.28
N ASP A 121 18.38 -12.03 -4.98
CA ASP A 121 17.42 -11.13 -4.31
C ASP A 121 17.48 -9.72 -4.91
N MET A 122 18.68 -9.16 -5.11
CA MET A 122 18.86 -7.83 -5.71
C MET A 122 18.38 -7.77 -7.16
N VAL A 123 18.62 -8.82 -7.95
CA VAL A 123 18.09 -8.95 -9.31
C VAL A 123 16.56 -8.98 -9.28
N GLY A 124 15.97 -9.75 -8.35
CA GLY A 124 14.54 -9.79 -8.12
C GLY A 124 13.96 -8.41 -7.78
N ASP A 125 14.58 -7.70 -6.84
CA ASP A 125 14.18 -6.34 -6.43
C ASP A 125 14.29 -5.34 -7.59
N TYR A 126 15.38 -5.38 -8.34
CA TYR A 126 15.56 -4.55 -9.53
C TYR A 126 14.42 -4.79 -10.53
N ASN A 127 14.16 -6.05 -10.87
CA ASN A 127 13.15 -6.43 -11.84
C ASN A 127 11.73 -6.09 -11.37
N ALA A 128 11.44 -6.27 -10.08
CA ALA A 128 10.16 -5.92 -9.48
C ALA A 128 9.91 -4.41 -9.53
N GLU A 129 10.91 -3.58 -9.25
CA GLU A 129 10.79 -2.11 -9.35
C GLU A 129 10.75 -1.63 -10.81
N ALA A 130 11.50 -2.27 -11.71
CA ALA A 130 11.52 -1.94 -13.13
C ALA A 130 10.16 -2.17 -13.82
N GLN A 131 9.35 -3.12 -13.33
CA GLN A 131 8.00 -3.36 -13.85
C GLN A 131 6.94 -2.39 -13.31
N LYS A 132 7.22 -1.64 -12.24
CA LYS A 132 6.26 -0.67 -11.67
C LYS A 132 6.16 0.55 -12.57
N VAL A 133 4.94 0.92 -12.96
CA VAL A 133 4.69 2.14 -13.76
C VAL A 133 5.26 3.39 -13.09
N SER A 134 5.15 3.51 -11.77
CA SER A 134 5.58 4.69 -11.03
C SER A 134 7.09 4.95 -11.02
N ARG A 135 7.92 3.90 -11.12
CA ARG A 135 9.38 4.01 -11.05
C ARG A 135 10.08 3.54 -12.31
N GLY A 136 9.64 2.44 -12.91
CA GLY A 136 10.24 1.84 -14.11
C GLY A 136 10.34 2.78 -15.30
N GLN A 137 9.33 3.65 -15.51
CA GLN A 137 9.36 4.65 -16.58
C GLN A 137 10.46 5.72 -16.41
N TRP A 138 10.95 5.91 -15.18
CA TRP A 138 11.97 6.91 -14.85
C TRP A 138 13.38 6.35 -14.86
N ARG A 139 13.54 5.03 -15.07
CA ARG A 139 14.84 4.42 -15.22
C ARG A 139 15.61 5.08 -16.37
N ASP A 140 16.92 5.22 -16.18
CA ASP A 140 17.80 5.64 -17.26
C ASP A 140 17.70 4.69 -18.47
N PRO A 141 17.55 5.21 -19.70
CA PRO A 141 17.42 4.38 -20.91
C PRO A 141 18.69 3.56 -21.23
N SER A 142 19.84 3.89 -20.66
CA SER A 142 21.07 3.11 -20.79
C SER A 142 21.09 1.86 -19.89
N LEU A 143 20.20 1.78 -18.89
CA LEU A 143 20.08 0.63 -18.01
C LEU A 143 19.08 -0.39 -18.56
N PRO A 144 19.31 -1.69 -18.34
CA PRO A 144 18.51 -2.76 -18.93
C PRO A 144 17.05 -2.74 -18.44
N ALA A 145 16.15 -3.18 -19.32
CA ALA A 145 14.72 -3.29 -19.05
C ALA A 145 14.39 -4.18 -17.84
N GLN A 146 15.09 -5.29 -17.80
CA GLN A 146 15.13 -6.30 -16.75
C GLN A 146 16.55 -6.86 -16.79
N ILE A 147 17.04 -7.32 -15.65
CA ILE A 147 18.27 -8.09 -15.58
C ILE A 147 17.96 -9.50 -16.07
N ASP A 148 18.73 -9.93 -17.07
CA ASP A 148 18.70 -11.27 -17.64
C ASP A 148 19.62 -12.18 -16.81
N ASP A 149 19.12 -13.35 -16.40
CA ASP A 149 19.87 -14.34 -15.63
C ASP A 149 20.90 -15.11 -16.47
N THR A 150 20.99 -14.79 -17.76
CA THR A 150 21.99 -15.31 -18.69
C THR A 150 23.08 -14.30 -19.06
N ASP A 151 22.96 -13.03 -18.63
CA ASP A 151 24.00 -12.03 -18.88
C ASP A 151 25.22 -12.30 -17.96
N PRO A 152 26.41 -12.59 -18.51
CA PRO A 152 27.59 -12.96 -17.73
C PRO A 152 28.13 -11.85 -16.80
N THR A 153 27.53 -10.65 -16.83
CA THR A 153 27.88 -9.55 -15.92
C THR A 153 26.92 -9.42 -14.74
N THR A 154 25.81 -10.17 -14.76
CA THR A 154 24.73 -10.12 -13.76
C THR A 154 24.00 -11.46 -13.58
N ASP A 155 24.57 -12.59 -14.02
CA ASP A 155 23.94 -13.91 -13.98
C ASP A 155 23.94 -14.52 -12.57
N CYS A 156 24.60 -13.87 -11.61
CA CYS A 156 24.75 -14.31 -10.23
C CYS A 156 25.42 -15.68 -10.12
N ARG A 157 26.26 -16.02 -11.10
CA ARG A 157 27.01 -17.28 -11.17
C ARG A 157 28.49 -16.95 -11.29
N ALA A 158 29.32 -17.94 -11.01
CA ALA A 158 30.74 -17.76 -11.28
C ALA A 158 30.97 -17.87 -12.79
N ALA A 159 31.69 -16.91 -13.38
CA ALA A 159 31.98 -16.82 -14.81
C ALA A 159 32.73 -18.04 -15.40
N HIS A 160 33.19 -18.95 -14.54
CA HIS A 160 33.95 -20.15 -14.89
C HIS A 160 33.33 -21.45 -14.38
N SER A 161 32.08 -21.42 -13.92
CA SER A 161 31.34 -22.65 -13.68
C SER A 161 31.05 -23.32 -15.04
N PRO A 162 31.57 -24.52 -15.33
CA PRO A 162 31.24 -25.21 -16.57
C PRO A 162 29.72 -25.35 -16.64
N ASP A 163 29.13 -24.88 -17.75
CA ASP A 163 27.70 -24.95 -17.97
C ASP A 163 27.24 -26.41 -17.80
N PRO A 164 26.31 -26.71 -16.86
CA PRO A 164 25.87 -28.09 -16.59
C PRO A 164 25.29 -28.78 -17.83
N ALA A 165 24.93 -28.02 -18.88
CA ALA A 165 24.50 -28.55 -20.17
C ALA A 165 25.61 -29.30 -20.93
N THR A 166 26.89 -29.03 -20.64
CA THR A 166 28.04 -29.57 -21.39
C THR A 166 28.55 -30.92 -20.87
N THR A 167 28.00 -31.42 -19.75
CA THR A 167 28.49 -32.63 -19.06
C THR A 167 27.58 -33.85 -19.24
N ARG A 168 26.83 -33.93 -20.34
CA ARG A 168 26.00 -35.10 -20.70
C ARG A 168 26.52 -35.87 -21.90
#